data_AF-A0A6G4ZRL6-F1
#
_entry.id   AF-A0A6G4ZRL6-F1
#
_cell.length_a   1.000
_cell.length_b   1.000
_cell.length_c   1.000
_cell.angle_alpha   90.00
_cell.angle_beta   90.00
_cell.angle_gamma   90.00
#
_symmetry.space_group_name_H-M   'P 1'
#
loop_
_entity.id
_entity.type
_entity.pdbx_description
1 polymer ?
#
loop_
_entity_poly.entity_id
_entity_poly.type
_entity_poly.pdbx_seq_one_letter_code
_entity_poly.pdbx_strand_id
1 'polypeptide(L)' 'LGATIVAPRSGEMLQELTLAKLYKIPLRKLARLIHPYPVYSAAIRKCSDLWLLQTILRGKR' A
#
# COMPACT_ATOMS: atom_id res chain seq x y z
N LEU A 1 2.25 -13.25 -0.82
CA LEU A 1 1.51 -11.98 -1.03
C LEU A 1 2.00 -11.30 -2.30
N GLY A 2 1.11 -10.59 -2.98
CA GLY A 2 1.38 -9.78 -4.17
C GLY A 2 0.34 -8.68 -4.31
N ALA A 3 0.54 -7.78 -5.27
CA ALA A 3 -0.36 -6.68 -5.56
C ALA A 3 -0.48 -6.49 -7.08
N THR A 4 -1.67 -6.12 -7.53
CA THR A 4 -1.98 -5.86 -8.94
C THR A 4 -2.57 -4.46 -9.03
N ILE A 5 -2.02 -3.63 -9.92
CA ILE A 5 -2.45 -2.24 -10.08
C ILE A 5 -2.86 -2.03 -11.54
N VAL A 6 -4.08 -1.52 -11.73
CA VAL A 6 -4.58 -1.02 -13.01
C VAL A 6 -4.91 0.46 -12.83
N ALA A 7 -4.00 1.32 -13.29
CA ALA A 7 -4.10 2.77 -13.17
C ALA A 7 -3.15 3.47 -14.17
N PRO A 8 -3.38 4.76 -14.50
CA PRO A 8 -2.35 5.58 -15.14
C PRO A 8 -1.07 5.60 -14.29
N ARG A 9 0.10 5.51 -14.94
CA ARG A 9 1.42 5.45 -14.27
C ARG A 9 1.60 4.28 -13.30
N SER A 10 0.93 3.15 -13.54
CA SER A 10 1.09 1.93 -12.73
C SER A 10 2.54 1.45 -12.61
N GLY A 11 3.37 1.66 -13.65
CA GLY A 11 4.79 1.33 -13.61
C GLY A 11 5.57 2.08 -12.50
N GLU A 12 5.30 3.38 -12.33
CA GLU A 12 5.92 4.19 -11.27
C GLU A 12 5.43 3.74 -9.88
N MET A 13 4.15 3.38 -9.75
CA MET A 13 3.57 2.87 -8.49
C MET A 13 4.10 1.48 -8.13
N LEU A 14 4.29 0.61 -9.13
CA LEU A 14 4.71 -0.77 -8.91
C LEU A 14 6.12 -0.84 -8.31
N GLN A 15 6.99 0.10 -8.66
CA GLN A 15 8.36 0.23 -8.14
C GLN A 15 8.41 0.26 -6.60
N GLU A 16 7.44 0.94 -5.96
CA GLU A 16 7.36 1.02 -4.51
C GLU A 16 7.02 -0.35 -3.89
N LEU A 17 6.08 -1.06 -4.51
CA LEU A 17 5.64 -2.38 -4.05
C LEU A 17 6.69 -3.47 -4.28
N THR A 18 7.45 -3.39 -5.38
CA THR A 18 8.55 -4.32 -5.63
C THR A 18 9.67 -4.12 -4.62
N LEU A 19 10.01 -2.87 -4.29
CA LEU A 19 10.97 -2.54 -3.23
C LEU A 19 10.47 -3.03 -1.87
N ALA A 20 9.20 -2.76 -1.54
CA ALA A 20 8.59 -3.24 -0.31
C ALA A 20 8.63 -4.77 -0.18
N LYS A 21 8.41 -5.49 -1.29
CA LYS A 21 8.50 -6.95 -1.33
C LYS A 21 9.93 -7.45 -1.15
N LEU A 22 10.91 -6.82 -1.82
CA LEU A 22 12.33 -7.17 -1.73
C LEU A 22 12.83 -7.06 -0.29
N TYR A 23 12.52 -5.96 0.38
CA TYR A 23 12.94 -5.69 1.77
C TYR A 23 11.97 -6.24 2.83
N LYS A 24 10.97 -7.05 2.43
CA LYS A 24 9.97 -7.65 3.32
C LYS A 24 9.29 -6.61 4.25
N ILE A 25 9.01 -5.43 3.71
CA ILE A 25 8.35 -4.34 4.45
C ILE A 25 6.90 -4.75 4.72
N PRO A 26 6.42 -4.73 5.98
CA PRO A 26 5.05 -5.07 6.30
C PRO A 26 4.06 -3.99 5.84
N LEU A 27 2.84 -4.37 5.46
CA LEU A 27 1.77 -3.44 5.05
C LEU A 27 1.48 -2.33 6.08
N ARG A 28 1.65 -2.63 7.37
CA ARG A 28 1.50 -1.63 8.44
C ARG A 28 2.47 -0.44 8.30
N LYS A 29 3.66 -0.65 7.73
CA LYS A 29 4.61 0.44 7.46
C LYS A 29 4.21 1.24 6.22
N LEU A 30 3.69 0.58 5.17
CA LEU A 30 3.19 1.25 3.98
C LEU A 30 1.98 2.17 4.29
N ALA A 31 1.10 1.76 5.20
CA ALA A 31 0.01 2.60 5.71
C ALA A 31 0.50 3.90 6.40
N ARG A 32 1.67 3.84 7.05
CA ARG A 32 2.27 4.98 7.77
C ARG A 32 3.19 5.83 6.88
N LEU A 33 3.53 5.35 5.68
CA LEU A 33 4.36 6.08 4.74
C LEU A 33 3.64 7.34 4.27
N ILE A 34 4.33 8.50 4.32
CA ILE A 34 3.76 9.76 3.85
C ILE A 34 3.98 9.85 2.34
N HIS A 35 2.89 9.79 1.57
CA HIS A 35 2.92 10.16 0.17
C HIS A 35 2.66 11.66 0.03
N PRO A 36 3.47 12.40 -0.75
CA PRO A 36 3.22 13.79 -1.03
C PRO A 36 1.89 13.95 -1.80
N TYR A 37 1.15 15.03 -1.54
CA TYR A 37 -0.06 15.34 -2.28
C TYR A 37 0.26 16.32 -3.43
N PRO A 38 -0.27 16.17 -4.66
CA PRO A 38 -1.12 15.10 -5.19
C PRO A 38 -0.35 14.06 -6.05
N VAL A 39 -0.36 12.77 -5.67
CA VAL A 39 0.32 11.70 -6.44
C VAL A 39 -0.50 10.41 -6.54
N TYR A 40 -0.25 9.62 -7.59
CA TYR A 40 -0.90 8.31 -7.80
C TYR A 40 -0.51 7.27 -6.74
N SER A 41 0.75 7.28 -6.27
CA SER A 41 1.22 6.34 -5.23
C SER A 41 0.49 6.48 -3.89
N ALA A 42 -0.21 7.61 -3.64
CA ALA A 42 -1.09 7.75 -2.49
C ALA A 42 -2.21 6.69 -2.44
N ALA A 43 -2.55 6.08 -3.58
CA ALA A 43 -3.46 4.93 -3.63
C ALA A 43 -2.91 3.70 -2.88
N ILE A 44 -1.59 3.49 -2.86
CA ILE A 44 -0.95 2.38 -2.15
C ILE A 44 -1.16 2.53 -0.64
N ARG A 45 -0.96 3.73 -0.11
CA ARG A 45 -1.29 4.05 1.29
C ARG A 45 -2.77 3.84 1.59
N LYS A 46 -3.68 4.35 0.75
CA LYS A 46 -5.12 4.13 0.94
C LYS A 46 -5.49 2.65 0.99
N CYS A 47 -4.96 1.84 0.07
CA CYS A 47 -5.17 0.38 0.09
C CYS A 47 -4.60 -0.27 1.36
N SER A 48 -3.43 0.19 1.83
CA SER A 48 -2.81 -0.31 3.06
C SER A 48 -3.61 0.07 4.30
N ASP A 49 -4.16 1.28 4.35
CA ASP A 49 -5.04 1.76 5.41
C ASP A 49 -6.33 0.93 5.46
N LEU A 50 -6.95 0.66 4.30
CA LEU A 50 -8.14 -0.20 4.21
C LEU A 50 -7.87 -1.62 4.74
N TRP A 51 -6.74 -2.22 4.35
CA TRP A 51 -6.34 -3.53 4.87
C TRP A 51 -6.13 -3.49 6.39
N LEU A 52 -5.50 -2.44 6.90
CA LEU A 52 -5.27 -2.26 8.34
C LEU A 52 -6.58 -2.14 9.11
N LEU A 53 -7.53 -1.33 8.61
CA LEU A 53 -8.86 -1.20 9.17
C LEU A 53 -9.59 -2.54 9.18
N GLN A 54 -9.58 -3.26 8.05
CA GLN A 54 -10.22 -4.57 7.96
C GLN A 54 -9.60 -5.59 8.93
N THR A 55 -8.29 -5.58 9.09
CA THR A 55 -7.57 -6.49 10.01
C THR A 55 -7.90 -6.19 11.47
N ILE A 56 -7.93 -4.91 11.85
CA ILE A 56 -8.25 -4.49 13.23
C ILE A 56 -9.71 -4.77 13.56
N LEU A 57 -10.63 -4.42 12.65
CA LEU A 57 -12.07 -4.57 12.87
C LEU A 57 -12.49 -6.04 12.89
N ARG A 58 -11.89 -6.87 12.03
CA ARG A 58 -12.20 -8.30 11.94
C ARG A 58 -11.70 -9.10 13.14
N GLY A 59 -10.63 -8.66 13.82
CA GLY A 59 -10.13 -9.28 15.05
C GLY A 59 -10.94 -8.98 16.31
N LYS A 60 -12.05 -8.24 16.19
CA LYS A 60 -12.93 -7.84 17.30
C LYS A 60 -14.23 -8.65 17.37
N ARG A 61 -14.29 -9.79 16.67
CA ARG A 61 -15.33 -10.83 16.80
C ARG A 61 -14.72 -12.09 17.38
#